data_AF-A0A842ULK5-F1
#
_entry.id   AF-A0A842ULK5-F1
#
_cell.length_a   1.000
_cell.length_b   1.000
_cell.length_c   1.000
_cell.angle_alpha   90.00
_cell.angle_beta   90.00
_cell.angle_gamma   90.00
#
_symmetry.space_group_name_H-M   'P 1'
#
loop_
_entity.id
_entity.type
_entity.pdbx_description
1 polymer ?
#
loop_
_entity_poly.entity_id
_entity_poly.type
_entity_poly.pdbx_seq_one_letter_code
_entity_poly.pdbx_strand_id
1 'polypeptide(L)'
;MATLAEIQALLAQGLNQKQVAAELGMSSAWVSMQLTKEKKRRGLSKGEKESLVKQLEALEERRAKLGADMESYEDANRIEFFDKEPNPGPNPKQAQILEAFLDPFYRVFGMSGGNRLGKCVISSTYVDTPDGKVQVGKLFERGKPFKVYAWDGEKKVVARASAPFKKAGLHRCYSVCMTDGEELGIADRHRILTEGGDFLPMTDVLGSFFENRPGSNSVRDFSARSSGAFRSSQTPLGYRGGCFGGRRRCDEQPLFSGVADLASFLPQADVRAYSPVLCGSGGLGSRHTSNPCIDTVRPSIQDAPAQTEARSFGFLSRIGGRISSFFWRGCRLFQQLSNAGASEPQSGPLIDLRQPLFSSTFQPLLLDGNKIEYIKTIPTRQEVYDFEVEKYHNYIAGGMVHHNTTILTLLGLSVMYGKYPWDDTSLLHLFPHNFPRKVRYVGQGWQDHIKAVVIPELKKWWPAKRKVETRGNGVITDTFWRDEETGSTLEIMSNNQQSKEHEGWSGDLILYDEPCRKQIYIANARGLVDRRGREVFAATLLDEPWIDREIIKKTDENNKPDKRVFWVEGESYDNVGYGISKEGLE
;
A
#
# COMPACT_ATOMS: atom_id res chain seq x y z
N MET A 1 -74.30 -24.55 15.77
CA MET A 1 -72.87 -24.60 16.16
C MET A 1 -72.06 -24.86 14.91
N ALA A 2 -71.05 -24.04 14.63
CA ALA A 2 -70.24 -24.21 13.44
C ALA A 2 -69.56 -25.59 13.44
N THR A 3 -69.62 -26.28 12.30
CA THR A 3 -68.97 -27.57 12.10
C THR A 3 -67.48 -27.36 11.81
N LEU A 4 -66.66 -28.37 12.11
CA LEU A 4 -65.24 -28.34 11.78
C LEU A 4 -64.99 -28.14 10.26
N ALA A 5 -65.90 -28.64 9.42
CA ALA A 5 -65.83 -28.47 7.96
C ALA A 5 -65.97 -26.99 7.54
N GLU A 6 -66.84 -26.23 8.20
CA GLU A 6 -67.00 -24.78 7.95
C GLU A 6 -65.75 -24.01 8.38
N ILE A 7 -65.15 -24.36 9.52
CA ILE A 7 -63.86 -23.78 9.97
C ILE A 7 -62.76 -24.06 8.93
N GLN A 8 -62.68 -25.30 8.42
CA GLN A 8 -61.67 -25.68 7.42
C GLN A 8 -61.90 -25.00 6.07
N ALA A 9 -63.15 -24.84 5.63
CA ALA A 9 -63.49 -24.16 4.39
C ALA A 9 -63.08 -22.67 4.41
N LEU A 10 -63.30 -21.98 5.53
CA LEU A 10 -62.89 -20.57 5.69
C LEU A 10 -61.37 -20.42 5.78
N LEU A 11 -60.66 -21.32 6.46
CA LEU A 11 -59.18 -21.34 6.45
C LEU A 11 -58.62 -21.58 5.04
N ALA A 12 -59.26 -22.45 4.25
CA ALA A 12 -58.85 -22.72 2.86
C ALA A 12 -59.01 -21.50 1.93
N GLN A 13 -59.86 -20.53 2.31
CA GLN A 13 -59.99 -19.25 1.61
C GLN A 13 -58.91 -18.23 2.03
N GLY A 14 -57.93 -18.62 2.86
CA GLY A 14 -56.82 -17.77 3.29
C GLY A 14 -57.11 -16.92 4.53
N LEU A 15 -58.27 -17.07 5.18
CA LEU A 15 -58.60 -16.37 6.41
C LEU A 15 -57.74 -16.91 7.56
N ASN A 16 -57.27 -16.02 8.44
CA ASN A 16 -56.59 -16.42 9.68
C ASN A 16 -57.60 -16.79 10.79
N GLN A 17 -57.13 -17.45 11.86
CA GLN A 17 -58.00 -17.96 12.93
C GLN A 17 -58.88 -16.89 13.61
N LYS A 18 -58.42 -15.64 13.69
CA LYS A 18 -59.21 -14.54 14.27
C LYS A 18 -60.35 -14.12 13.33
N GLN A 19 -60.08 -14.07 12.03
CA GLN A 19 -61.09 -13.76 11.02
C GLN A 19 -62.15 -14.86 10.94
N VAL A 20 -61.74 -16.13 10.96
CA VAL A 20 -62.67 -17.27 11.00
C VAL A 20 -63.55 -17.27 12.26
N ALA A 21 -62.97 -16.92 13.41
CA ALA A 21 -63.72 -16.81 14.66
C ALA A 21 -64.78 -15.69 14.60
N ALA A 22 -64.43 -14.54 14.03
CA ALA A 22 -65.36 -13.42 13.82
C ALA A 22 -66.51 -13.80 12.88
N GLU A 23 -66.20 -14.44 11.75
CA GLU A 23 -67.18 -14.86 10.73
C GLU A 23 -68.20 -15.86 11.29
N LEU A 24 -67.78 -16.73 12.21
CA LEU A 24 -68.62 -17.77 12.81
C LEU A 24 -69.28 -17.33 14.13
N GLY A 25 -69.05 -16.09 14.59
CA GLY A 25 -69.55 -15.61 15.89
C GLY A 25 -69.01 -16.40 17.09
N MET A 26 -67.76 -16.86 17.03
CA MET A 26 -67.11 -17.69 18.05
C MET A 26 -65.83 -17.03 18.59
N SER A 27 -65.31 -17.54 19.71
CA SER A 27 -64.00 -17.10 20.20
C SER A 27 -62.86 -17.77 19.44
N SER A 28 -61.77 -17.03 19.22
CA SER A 28 -60.55 -17.56 18.60
C SER A 28 -59.97 -18.75 19.38
N ALA A 29 -60.12 -18.75 20.71
CA ALA A 29 -59.73 -19.86 21.58
C ALA A 29 -60.51 -21.15 21.27
N TRP A 30 -61.82 -21.04 20.99
CA TRP A 30 -62.63 -22.19 20.62
C TRP A 30 -62.24 -22.76 19.25
N VAL A 31 -62.00 -21.90 18.26
CA VAL A 31 -61.49 -22.30 16.93
C VAL A 31 -60.15 -23.02 17.05
N SER A 32 -59.21 -22.47 17.83
CA SER A 32 -57.90 -23.10 18.10
C SER A 32 -58.04 -24.47 18.81
N MET A 33 -58.96 -24.58 19.77
CA MET A 33 -59.24 -25.84 20.46
C MET A 33 -59.78 -26.92 19.49
N GLN A 34 -60.70 -26.58 18.59
CA GLN A 34 -61.24 -27.54 17.62
C GLN A 34 -60.19 -28.01 16.61
N LEU A 35 -59.35 -27.09 16.11
CA LEU A 35 -58.24 -27.44 15.23
C LEU A 35 -57.22 -28.35 15.91
N THR A 36 -56.95 -28.12 17.20
CA THR A 36 -56.04 -28.96 17.98
C THR A 36 -56.64 -30.34 18.26
N LYS A 37 -57.95 -30.42 18.56
CA LYS A 37 -58.67 -31.70 18.70
C LYS A 37 -58.65 -32.50 17.41
N GLU A 38 -58.86 -31.86 16.26
CA GLU A 38 -58.81 -32.53 14.96
C GLU A 38 -57.38 -32.96 14.62
N LYS A 39 -56.37 -32.11 14.85
CA LYS A 39 -54.96 -32.47 14.63
C LYS A 39 -54.53 -33.66 15.51
N LYS A 40 -55.10 -33.78 16.72
CA LYS A 40 -54.87 -34.91 17.63
C LYS A 40 -55.67 -36.17 17.21
N ARG A 41 -56.85 -36.00 16.59
CA ARG A 41 -57.68 -37.10 16.04
C ARG A 41 -57.12 -37.66 14.74
N ARG A 42 -56.68 -36.81 13.81
CA ARG A 42 -55.97 -37.17 12.59
C ARG A 42 -54.50 -37.50 12.87
N GLY A 43 -54.21 -38.19 13.96
CA GLY A 43 -52.85 -38.62 14.26
C GLY A 43 -52.27 -39.23 12.99
N LEU A 44 -51.25 -38.57 12.43
CA LEU A 44 -50.67 -38.95 11.14
C LEU A 44 -50.46 -40.46 11.17
N SER A 45 -51.01 -41.15 10.19
CA SER A 45 -50.79 -42.58 10.05
C SER A 45 -49.28 -42.83 10.03
N LYS A 46 -48.86 -44.01 10.48
CA LYS A 46 -47.44 -44.37 10.49
C LYS A 46 -46.78 -44.10 9.12
N GLY A 47 -47.50 -44.41 8.02
CA GLY A 47 -47.04 -44.15 6.66
C GLY A 47 -46.91 -42.66 6.30
N GLU A 48 -47.84 -41.80 6.75
CA GLU A 48 -47.73 -40.34 6.52
C GLU A 48 -46.55 -39.74 7.29
N LYS A 49 -46.30 -40.21 8.52
CA LYS A 49 -45.11 -39.79 9.29
C LYS A 49 -43.83 -40.20 8.59
N GLU A 50 -43.73 -41.45 8.13
CA GLU A 50 -42.57 -41.94 7.39
C GLU A 50 -42.37 -41.18 6.07
N SER A 51 -43.45 -40.84 5.35
CA SER A 51 -43.38 -40.02 4.14
C SER A 51 -42.89 -38.60 4.41
N LEU A 52 -43.35 -37.96 5.50
CA LEU A 52 -42.92 -36.61 5.87
C LEU A 52 -41.46 -36.58 6.30
N VAL A 53 -41.00 -37.60 7.03
CA VAL A 53 -39.58 -37.73 7.40
C VAL A 53 -38.71 -37.83 6.15
N LYS A 54 -39.08 -38.68 5.18
CA LYS A 54 -38.35 -38.78 3.90
C LYS A 54 -38.32 -37.47 3.10
N GLN A 55 -39.43 -36.73 3.09
CA GLN A 55 -39.48 -35.42 2.43
C GLN A 55 -38.60 -34.39 3.13
N LEU A 56 -38.55 -34.40 4.46
CA LEU A 56 -37.71 -33.52 5.25
C LEU A 56 -36.23 -33.83 5.04
N GLU A 57 -35.83 -35.11 5.07
CA GLU A 57 -34.48 -35.57 4.75
C GLU A 57 -34.06 -35.13 3.33
N ALA A 58 -34.93 -35.30 2.33
CA ALA A 58 -34.65 -34.87 0.96
C ALA A 58 -34.53 -33.34 0.81
N LEU A 59 -35.30 -32.57 1.59
CA LEU A 59 -35.19 -31.11 1.62
C LEU A 59 -33.91 -30.64 2.32
N GLU A 60 -33.50 -31.30 3.39
CA GLU A 60 -32.23 -31.03 4.08
C GLU A 60 -31.03 -31.34 3.18
N GLU A 61 -31.04 -32.47 2.47
CA GLU A 61 -30.01 -32.82 1.48
C GLU A 61 -29.95 -31.78 0.35
N ARG A 62 -31.11 -31.38 -0.19
CA ARG A 62 -31.17 -30.34 -1.22
C ARG A 62 -30.66 -28.99 -0.72
N ARG A 63 -30.97 -28.61 0.52
CA ARG A 63 -30.48 -27.38 1.14
C ARG A 63 -28.96 -27.42 1.34
N ALA A 64 -28.42 -28.54 1.80
CA ALA A 64 -26.99 -28.73 1.98
C ALA A 64 -26.24 -28.64 0.64
N LYS A 65 -26.78 -29.29 -0.40
CA LYS A 65 -26.24 -29.19 -1.76
C LYS A 65 -26.28 -27.75 -2.30
N LEU A 66 -27.41 -27.05 -2.15
CA LEU A 66 -27.53 -25.66 -2.60
C LEU A 66 -26.57 -24.73 -1.85
N GLY A 67 -26.33 -25.00 -0.55
CA GLY A 67 -25.33 -24.30 0.25
C GLY A 67 -23.91 -24.52 -0.28
N ALA A 68 -23.53 -25.77 -0.56
CA ALA A 68 -22.21 -26.09 -1.12
C ALA A 68 -22.02 -25.52 -2.55
N ASP A 69 -23.07 -25.56 -3.38
CA ASP A 69 -23.07 -24.96 -4.72
C ASP A 69 -22.91 -23.43 -4.63
N MET A 70 -23.56 -22.78 -3.63
CA MET A 70 -23.44 -21.34 -3.39
C MET A 70 -22.03 -20.96 -2.90
N GLU A 71 -21.47 -21.68 -1.94
CA GLU A 71 -20.11 -21.45 -1.44
C GLU A 71 -19.07 -21.60 -2.57
N SER A 72 -19.20 -22.66 -3.38
CA SER A 72 -18.36 -22.85 -4.56
C SER A 72 -18.53 -21.74 -5.59
N TYR A 73 -19.73 -21.18 -5.73
CA TYR A 73 -20.00 -20.06 -6.62
C TYR A 73 -19.37 -18.76 -6.09
N GLU A 74 -19.50 -18.47 -4.80
CA GLU A 74 -18.91 -17.30 -4.13
C GLU A 74 -17.39 -17.31 -4.25
N ASP A 75 -16.75 -18.45 -3.98
CA ASP A 75 -15.31 -18.61 -4.10
C ASP A 75 -14.80 -18.44 -5.53
N ALA A 76 -15.60 -18.83 -6.53
CA ALA A 76 -15.25 -18.72 -7.94
C ALA A 76 -15.57 -17.33 -8.53
N ASN A 77 -16.35 -16.50 -7.83
CA ASN A 77 -16.83 -15.20 -8.31
C ASN A 77 -16.68 -14.11 -7.24
N ARG A 78 -15.55 -14.13 -6.51
CA ARG A 78 -15.27 -13.29 -5.33
C ARG A 78 -15.62 -11.81 -5.49
N ILE A 79 -15.39 -11.24 -6.68
CA ILE A 79 -15.68 -9.82 -6.94
C ILE A 79 -17.17 -9.46 -6.85
N GLU A 80 -18.09 -10.41 -7.08
CA GLU A 80 -19.55 -10.19 -6.98
C GLU A 80 -20.05 -10.17 -5.53
N PHE A 81 -19.19 -10.59 -4.59
CA PHE A 81 -19.45 -10.69 -3.16
C PHE A 81 -18.48 -9.86 -2.34
N PHE A 82 -17.82 -8.88 -2.98
CA PHE A 82 -16.79 -8.08 -2.34
C PHE A 82 -17.30 -7.35 -1.09
N ASP A 83 -18.54 -6.84 -1.12
CA ASP A 83 -19.21 -6.08 -0.07
C ASP A 83 -20.27 -6.89 0.72
N LYS A 84 -20.33 -8.21 0.49
CA LYS A 84 -21.29 -9.11 1.15
C LYS A 84 -20.61 -9.89 2.25
N GLU A 85 -21.30 -10.10 3.36
CA GLU A 85 -20.82 -10.97 4.43
C GLU A 85 -20.44 -12.35 3.84
N PRO A 86 -19.29 -12.92 4.26
CA PRO A 86 -18.42 -12.48 5.36
C PRO A 86 -17.31 -11.48 4.97
N ASN A 87 -17.29 -10.96 3.74
CA ASN A 87 -16.32 -9.96 3.31
C ASN A 87 -16.71 -8.58 3.89
N PRO A 88 -15.77 -7.86 4.53
CA PRO A 88 -16.07 -6.56 5.13
C PRO A 88 -16.23 -5.43 4.09
N GLY A 89 -16.13 -5.73 2.79
CA GLY A 89 -16.10 -4.72 1.74
C GLY A 89 -14.75 -4.00 1.64
N PRO A 90 -14.74 -2.83 1.00
CA PRO A 90 -13.57 -1.97 0.95
C PRO A 90 -13.30 -1.35 2.32
N ASN A 91 -12.04 -1.27 2.74
CA ASN A 91 -11.71 -0.49 3.95
C ASN A 91 -12.11 0.99 3.79
N PRO A 92 -12.29 1.79 4.85
CA PRO A 92 -12.78 3.16 4.78
C PRO A 92 -12.07 4.04 3.75
N LYS A 93 -10.74 3.93 3.61
CA LYS A 93 -10.01 4.69 2.58
C LYS A 93 -10.25 4.16 1.18
N GLN A 94 -10.33 2.85 1.00
CA GLN A 94 -10.73 2.25 -0.28
C GLN A 94 -12.15 2.68 -0.65
N ALA A 95 -13.07 2.72 0.32
CA ALA A 95 -14.44 3.18 0.14
C ALA A 95 -14.47 4.66 -0.30
N GLN A 96 -13.67 5.54 0.33
CA GLN A 96 -13.53 6.93 -0.09
C GLN A 96 -13.02 7.04 -1.54
N ILE A 97 -12.05 6.22 -1.95
CA ILE A 97 -11.57 6.19 -3.32
C ILE A 97 -12.67 5.72 -4.28
N LEU A 98 -13.40 4.66 -3.94
CA LEU A 98 -14.51 4.14 -4.77
C LEU A 98 -15.63 5.17 -4.91
N GLU A 99 -16.03 5.82 -3.82
CA GLU A 99 -17.06 6.87 -3.82
C GLU A 99 -16.61 8.07 -4.67
N ALA A 100 -15.39 8.58 -4.46
CA ALA A 100 -14.85 9.66 -5.26
C ALA A 100 -14.70 9.27 -6.74
N PHE A 101 -14.43 8.00 -7.03
CA PHE A 101 -14.29 7.52 -8.41
C PHE A 101 -15.58 7.68 -9.21
N LEU A 102 -16.75 7.62 -8.55
CA LEU A 102 -18.07 7.85 -9.16
C LEU A 102 -18.33 9.32 -9.54
N ASP A 103 -17.53 10.26 -9.06
CA ASP A 103 -17.67 11.66 -9.40
C ASP A 103 -16.99 11.98 -10.76
N PRO A 104 -17.75 12.49 -11.76
CA PRO A 104 -17.19 12.89 -13.05
C PRO A 104 -16.14 14.02 -12.96
N PHE A 105 -16.11 14.77 -11.85
CA PHE A 105 -15.22 15.90 -11.60
C PHE A 105 -13.76 15.47 -11.41
N TYR A 106 -13.52 14.42 -10.60
CA TYR A 106 -12.18 13.94 -10.34
C TYR A 106 -11.60 13.20 -11.54
N ARG A 107 -10.28 13.35 -11.74
CA ARG A 107 -9.54 12.75 -12.87
C ARG A 107 -8.34 11.94 -12.41
N VAL A 108 -7.74 12.35 -11.30
CA VAL A 108 -6.59 11.71 -10.70
C VAL A 108 -6.98 11.28 -9.30
N PHE A 109 -6.78 10.00 -9.03
CA PHE A 109 -7.05 9.39 -7.74
C PHE A 109 -5.75 8.87 -7.16
N GLY A 110 -5.62 8.90 -5.85
CA GLY A 110 -4.53 8.16 -5.25
C GLY A 110 -4.71 7.88 -3.79
N MET A 111 -4.05 6.82 -3.34
CA MET A 111 -3.97 6.43 -1.95
C MET A 111 -2.51 6.31 -1.55
N SER A 112 -2.08 7.16 -0.62
CA SER A 112 -0.81 6.97 0.11
C SER A 112 -1.01 5.94 1.21
N GLY A 113 0.00 5.09 1.43
CA GLY A 113 -0.04 4.07 2.48
C GLY A 113 -0.60 2.73 2.03
N GLY A 114 -1.04 2.60 0.78
CA GLY A 114 -1.38 1.32 0.16
C GLY A 114 -0.18 0.64 -0.50
N ASN A 115 0.18 -0.58 -0.07
CA ASN A 115 1.09 -1.53 -0.72
C ASN A 115 2.57 -1.12 -0.87
N ARG A 116 3.58 -1.99 -1.04
CA ARG A 116 3.86 -3.46 -1.10
C ARG A 116 5.37 -3.71 -0.93
N LEU A 117 6.20 -2.67 -1.08
CA LEU A 117 7.61 -2.67 -0.71
C LEU A 117 7.76 -2.98 0.78
N GLY A 118 8.21 -4.20 1.05
CA GLY A 118 8.70 -4.61 2.36
C GLY A 118 7.96 -5.72 3.07
N LYS A 119 6.79 -6.17 2.61
CA LYS A 119 6.04 -7.30 3.21
C LYS A 119 6.78 -8.63 3.00
N CYS A 120 7.90 -8.80 3.67
CA CYS A 120 8.77 -9.93 3.45
C CYS A 120 9.46 -10.33 4.74
N VAL A 121 9.52 -11.62 4.97
CA VAL A 121 10.22 -12.25 6.09
C VAL A 121 11.31 -13.15 5.54
N ILE A 122 12.41 -13.35 6.26
CA ILE A 122 13.47 -14.26 5.82
C ILE A 122 13.05 -15.72 6.04
N SER A 123 13.77 -16.67 5.44
CA SER A 123 13.44 -18.10 5.50
C SER A 123 13.38 -18.65 6.93
N SER A 124 14.20 -18.13 7.85
CA SER A 124 14.28 -18.59 9.23
C SER A 124 13.18 -18.04 10.14
N THR A 125 12.41 -17.05 9.69
CA THR A 125 11.32 -16.47 10.49
C THR A 125 10.21 -17.49 10.70
N TYR A 126 9.73 -17.57 11.93
CA TYR A 126 8.60 -18.41 12.31
C TYR A 126 7.29 -17.64 12.15
N VAL A 127 6.30 -18.28 11.52
CA VAL A 127 4.92 -17.78 11.44
C VAL A 127 4.07 -18.58 12.42
N ASP A 128 3.20 -17.89 13.15
CA ASP A 128 2.28 -18.53 14.07
C ASP A 128 1.18 -19.25 13.29
N THR A 129 1.09 -20.57 13.43
CA THR A 129 0.01 -21.39 12.84
C THR A 129 -0.78 -22.10 13.93
N PRO A 130 -2.02 -22.56 13.66
CA PRO A 130 -2.79 -23.35 14.61
C PRO A 130 -2.08 -24.63 15.07
N ASP A 131 -1.20 -25.18 14.23
CA ASP A 131 -0.43 -26.40 14.50
C ASP A 131 0.92 -26.12 15.17
N GLY A 132 1.16 -24.87 15.59
CA GLY A 132 2.41 -24.39 16.17
C GLY A 132 3.19 -23.45 15.24
N LYS A 133 4.34 -22.98 15.71
CA LYS A 133 5.20 -22.06 14.93
C LYS A 133 5.91 -22.82 13.82
N VAL A 134 5.87 -22.30 12.58
CA VAL A 134 6.51 -22.93 11.42
C VAL A 134 7.39 -21.92 10.68
N GLN A 135 8.61 -22.33 10.32
CA GLN A 135 9.52 -21.49 9.53
C GLN A 135 8.99 -21.26 8.12
N VAL A 136 9.09 -20.02 7.64
CA VAL A 136 8.65 -19.63 6.30
C VAL A 136 9.39 -20.40 5.21
N GLY A 137 10.68 -20.70 5.39
CA GLY A 137 11.45 -21.53 4.47
C GLY A 137 10.86 -22.94 4.30
N LYS A 138 10.41 -23.57 5.39
CA LYS A 138 9.75 -24.89 5.33
C LYS A 138 8.38 -24.81 4.65
N LEU A 139 7.63 -23.74 4.90
CA LEU A 139 6.36 -23.49 4.25
C LEU A 139 6.52 -23.25 2.74
N PHE A 140 7.58 -22.53 2.34
CA PHE A 140 7.97 -22.34 0.95
C PHE A 140 8.33 -23.67 0.27
N GLU A 141 9.18 -24.48 0.89
CA GLU A 141 9.54 -25.83 0.39
C GLU A 141 8.31 -26.74 0.23
N ARG A 142 7.33 -26.62 1.13
CA ARG A 142 6.07 -27.36 1.06
C ARG A 142 5.24 -26.99 -0.18
N GLY A 143 5.33 -25.74 -0.64
CA GLY A 143 4.65 -25.25 -1.83
C GLY A 143 3.11 -25.38 -1.80
N LYS A 144 2.50 -25.39 -0.61
CA LYS A 144 1.06 -25.59 -0.43
C LYS A 144 0.46 -24.49 0.45
N PRO A 145 -0.80 -24.07 0.21
CA PRO A 145 -1.55 -23.23 1.13
C PRO A 145 -1.54 -23.79 2.55
N PHE A 146 -1.60 -22.92 3.56
CA PHE A 146 -1.52 -23.29 4.97
C PHE A 146 -2.47 -22.43 5.82
N LYS A 147 -2.65 -22.77 7.09
CA LYS A 147 -3.41 -21.93 8.03
C LYS A 147 -2.42 -21.10 8.85
N VAL A 148 -2.76 -19.84 9.09
CA VAL A 148 -1.98 -18.93 9.92
C VAL A 148 -2.90 -18.29 10.95
N TYR A 149 -2.31 -17.75 12.00
CA TYR A 149 -2.99 -16.77 12.79
C TYR A 149 -2.89 -15.39 12.12
N ALA A 150 -4.03 -14.72 12.04
CA ALA A 150 -4.20 -13.34 11.62
C ALA A 150 -4.83 -12.55 12.78
N TRP A 151 -4.85 -11.23 12.64
CA TRP A 151 -5.52 -10.31 13.54
C TRP A 151 -6.81 -9.82 12.86
N ASP A 152 -7.97 -10.06 13.48
CA ASP A 152 -9.25 -9.52 13.01
C ASP A 152 -9.48 -8.07 13.48
N GLY A 153 -8.60 -7.61 14.36
CA GLY A 153 -8.66 -6.32 15.00
C GLY A 153 -8.77 -6.43 16.51
N GLU A 154 -9.52 -7.39 17.01
CA GLU A 154 -9.78 -7.60 18.44
C GLU A 154 -8.95 -8.76 18.99
N LYS A 155 -8.79 -9.81 18.18
CA LYS A 155 -8.18 -11.05 18.61
C LYS A 155 -7.49 -11.78 17.47
N LYS A 156 -6.71 -12.77 17.90
CA LYS A 156 -6.05 -13.75 17.06
C LYS A 156 -7.11 -14.67 16.44
N VAL A 157 -7.18 -14.72 15.12
CA VAL A 157 -8.10 -15.57 14.35
C VAL A 157 -7.34 -16.48 13.40
N VAL A 158 -7.91 -17.65 13.09
CA VAL A 158 -7.32 -18.57 12.11
C VAL A 158 -7.77 -18.17 10.70
N ALA A 159 -6.80 -17.97 9.81
CA ALA A 159 -7.04 -17.63 8.42
C ALA A 159 -6.25 -18.55 7.49
N ARG A 160 -6.72 -18.71 6.26
CA ARG A 160 -6.02 -19.48 5.22
C ARG A 160 -5.03 -18.56 4.50
N ALA A 161 -3.82 -19.05 4.30
CA ALA A 161 -2.76 -18.37 3.58
C ALA A 161 -2.35 -19.14 2.32
N SER A 162 -1.92 -18.41 1.29
CA SER A 162 -1.32 -18.98 0.09
C SER A 162 -0.02 -19.71 0.41
N ALA A 163 0.48 -20.55 -0.51
CA ALA A 163 1.85 -21.04 -0.38
C ALA A 163 2.82 -19.83 -0.38
N PRO A 164 3.85 -19.80 0.48
CA PRO A 164 4.86 -18.76 0.38
C PRO A 164 5.57 -18.79 -0.96
N PHE A 165 5.98 -17.62 -1.42
CA PHE A 165 6.81 -17.46 -2.60
C PHE A 165 8.02 -16.58 -2.25
N LYS A 166 9.11 -16.85 -2.95
CA LYS A 166 10.36 -16.12 -2.80
C LYS A 166 10.34 -14.86 -3.66
N LYS A 167 10.61 -13.71 -3.06
CA LYS A 167 10.77 -12.44 -3.79
C LYS A 167 12.14 -12.38 -4.45
N ALA A 168 12.21 -11.75 -5.62
CA ALA A 168 13.46 -11.58 -6.33
C ALA A 168 14.41 -10.61 -5.61
N GLY A 169 15.71 -10.81 -5.81
CA GLY A 169 16.76 -9.98 -5.24
C GLY A 169 17.04 -10.27 -3.76
N LEU A 170 18.10 -9.64 -3.26
CA LEU A 170 18.48 -9.70 -1.85
C LEU A 170 18.11 -8.39 -1.15
N HIS A 171 17.46 -8.49 0.00
CA HIS A 171 16.91 -7.37 0.74
C HIS A 171 17.72 -7.10 2.00
N ARG A 172 17.86 -5.83 2.40
CA ARG A 172 18.42 -5.53 3.72
C ARG A 172 17.39 -6.00 4.74
N CYS A 173 17.84 -6.73 5.74
CA CYS A 173 16.96 -7.32 6.75
C CYS A 173 17.46 -7.00 8.15
N TYR A 174 16.53 -7.05 9.08
CA TYR A 174 16.73 -6.86 10.51
C TYR A 174 16.28 -8.14 11.21
N SER A 175 16.98 -8.49 12.27
CA SER A 175 16.53 -9.49 13.22
C SER A 175 15.92 -8.77 14.42
N VAL A 176 14.65 -9.00 14.67
CA VAL A 176 13.93 -8.56 15.87
C VAL A 176 13.98 -9.73 16.86
N CYS A 177 14.70 -9.56 17.97
CA CYS A 177 14.74 -10.54 19.04
C CYS A 177 13.68 -10.18 20.08
N MET A 178 12.85 -11.16 20.40
CA MET A 178 11.77 -11.04 21.37
C MET A 178 12.23 -11.52 22.75
N THR A 179 11.50 -11.15 23.80
CA THR A 179 11.81 -11.52 25.18
C THR A 179 11.67 -13.00 25.50
N ASP A 180 10.90 -13.75 24.69
CA ASP A 180 10.84 -15.21 24.76
C ASP A 180 12.02 -15.90 24.06
N GLY A 181 12.97 -15.12 23.52
CA GLY A 181 14.14 -15.60 22.79
C GLY A 181 13.87 -15.91 21.31
N GLU A 182 12.65 -15.68 20.82
CA GLU A 182 12.36 -15.82 19.40
C GLU A 182 13.02 -14.72 18.57
N GLU A 183 13.58 -15.10 17.42
CA GLU A 183 14.20 -14.18 16.48
C GLU A 183 13.39 -14.12 15.17
N LEU A 184 12.85 -12.94 14.84
CA LEU A 184 12.15 -12.70 13.59
C LEU A 184 13.07 -11.96 12.63
N GLY A 185 13.31 -12.54 11.46
CA GLY A 185 14.02 -11.83 10.40
C GLY A 185 13.05 -11.16 9.43
N ILE A 186 13.18 -9.84 9.33
CA ILE A 186 12.21 -8.95 8.73
C ILE A 186 12.93 -8.05 7.72
N ALA A 187 12.36 -7.87 6.53
CA ALA A 187 12.92 -6.96 5.53
C ALA A 187 12.83 -5.49 6.00
N ASP A 188 13.72 -4.64 5.52
CA ASP A 188 13.81 -3.25 5.95
C ASP A 188 12.53 -2.43 5.80
N ARG A 189 11.78 -2.65 4.72
CA ARG A 189 10.50 -1.95 4.49
C ARG A 189 9.29 -2.68 5.07
N HIS A 190 9.48 -3.76 5.83
CA HIS A 190 8.38 -4.56 6.35
C HIS A 190 7.52 -3.79 7.32
N ARG A 191 6.21 -3.81 7.09
CA ARG A 191 5.27 -3.08 7.92
C ARG A 191 4.75 -3.90 9.07
N ILE A 192 4.84 -3.32 10.24
CA ILE A 192 4.46 -3.90 11.52
C ILE A 192 3.40 -2.99 12.12
N LEU A 193 2.32 -3.58 12.62
CA LEU A 193 1.30 -2.87 13.39
C LEU A 193 1.91 -2.37 14.71
N THR A 194 1.72 -1.10 15.08
CA THR A 194 2.12 -0.49 16.35
C THR A 194 0.98 -0.52 17.37
N GLU A 195 1.29 -0.29 18.64
CA GLU A 195 0.33 -0.11 19.73
C GLU A 195 -0.57 1.11 19.49
N GLY A 196 -0.07 2.14 18.77
CA GLY A 196 -0.88 3.25 18.27
C GLY A 196 -1.70 2.89 17.02
N GLY A 197 -1.80 1.59 16.73
CA GLY A 197 -2.39 0.92 15.58
C GLY A 197 -1.84 1.29 14.20
N ASP A 198 -0.67 1.94 14.14
CA ASP A 198 0.07 2.27 12.91
C ASP A 198 0.77 1.11 12.23
N PHE A 199 0.63 0.95 10.91
CA PHE A 199 1.51 0.05 10.15
C PHE A 199 2.77 0.80 9.70
N LEU A 200 3.85 0.68 10.48
CA LEU A 200 5.12 1.36 10.19
C LEU A 200 6.15 0.41 9.58
N PRO A 201 6.98 0.87 8.62
CA PRO A 201 8.09 0.06 8.15
C PRO A 201 9.12 -0.15 9.27
N MET A 202 9.80 -1.29 9.25
CA MET A 202 10.77 -1.69 10.26
C MET A 202 11.87 -0.63 10.47
N THR A 203 12.26 0.10 9.42
CA THR A 203 13.20 1.23 9.51
C THR A 203 12.74 2.36 10.43
N ASP A 204 11.43 2.62 10.47
CA ASP A 204 10.88 3.74 11.24
C ASP A 204 10.69 3.31 12.70
N VAL A 205 10.23 2.07 12.89
CA VAL A 205 10.24 1.41 14.21
C VAL A 205 11.65 1.46 14.81
N LEU A 206 12.69 1.14 14.03
CA LEU A 206 14.08 1.24 14.47
C LEU A 206 14.50 2.64 14.92
N GLY A 207 14.11 3.69 14.17
CA GLY A 207 14.37 5.08 14.54
C GLY A 207 13.90 5.37 15.97
N SER A 208 12.69 4.92 16.30
CA SER A 208 12.13 5.11 17.65
C SER A 208 12.89 4.36 18.76
N PHE A 209 13.51 3.21 18.47
CA PHE A 209 14.29 2.44 19.45
C PHE A 209 15.66 3.06 19.74
N PHE A 210 16.27 3.73 18.76
CA PHE A 210 17.58 4.35 18.94
C PHE A 210 17.51 5.73 19.57
N GLU A 211 16.46 6.52 19.28
CA GLU A 211 16.28 7.86 19.85
C GLU A 211 15.94 7.83 21.35
N ASN A 212 15.32 6.74 21.83
CA ASN A 212 14.91 6.60 23.23
C ASN A 212 15.93 5.92 24.15
N ARG A 213 17.13 5.58 23.66
CA ARG A 213 18.20 5.17 24.58
C ARG A 213 18.67 6.40 25.34
N PRO A 214 18.61 6.43 26.68
CA PRO A 214 19.24 7.48 27.46
C PRO A 214 20.67 7.59 26.95
N GLY A 215 21.03 8.76 26.41
CA GLY A 215 22.38 9.00 25.93
C GLY A 215 23.34 8.49 27.00
N SER A 216 24.19 7.52 26.65
CA SER A 216 25.04 6.86 27.63
C SER A 216 25.73 7.92 28.48
N ASN A 217 25.43 7.94 29.77
CA ASN A 217 26.09 8.83 30.74
C ASN A 217 27.60 8.50 30.88
N SER A 218 28.14 7.56 30.10
CA SER A 218 29.55 7.18 30.11
C SER A 218 30.52 8.29 29.65
N VAL A 219 30.04 9.49 29.33
CA VAL A 219 30.88 10.68 29.18
C VAL A 219 31.18 11.36 30.53
N ARG A 220 30.61 10.88 31.66
CA ARG A 220 30.87 11.44 33.01
C ARG A 220 31.55 10.51 34.02
N ASP A 221 32.03 9.33 33.63
CA ASP A 221 32.92 8.53 34.49
C ASP A 221 34.39 8.73 34.12
N PHE A 222 34.88 9.96 34.29
CA PHE A 222 36.28 10.21 34.63
C PHE A 222 36.35 10.41 36.15
N SER A 223 36.47 9.32 36.90
CA SER A 223 37.17 9.22 38.21
C SER A 223 36.80 7.94 38.96
N ALA A 224 37.05 6.76 38.37
CA ALA A 224 37.25 5.56 39.17
C ALA A 224 38.74 5.48 39.52
N ARG A 225 39.02 5.68 40.81
CA ARG A 225 40.36 5.66 41.40
C ARG A 225 41.09 4.35 41.08
N SER A 226 42.36 4.51 40.72
CA SER A 226 43.37 3.47 40.63
C SER A 226 43.61 2.80 41.99
N SER A 227 43.12 1.57 42.17
CA SER A 227 43.72 0.63 43.12
C SER A 227 43.43 -0.81 42.72
N GLY A 228 44.48 -1.51 42.27
CA GLY A 228 44.58 -2.96 42.35
C GLY A 228 43.97 -3.76 41.19
N ALA A 229 44.67 -3.83 40.05
CA ALA A 229 44.53 -4.97 39.15
C ALA A 229 45.90 -5.31 38.53
N PHE A 230 46.21 -6.60 38.58
CA PHE A 230 47.50 -7.23 38.26
C PHE A 230 47.99 -6.91 36.85
N ARG A 231 49.25 -6.46 36.75
CA ARG A 231 49.98 -6.37 35.48
C ARG A 231 50.49 -7.77 35.11
N SER A 232 49.92 -8.38 34.07
CA SER A 232 50.59 -9.44 33.32
C SER A 232 51.40 -8.79 32.20
N SER A 233 52.71 -8.70 32.39
CA SER A 233 53.67 -8.35 31.34
C SER A 233 53.96 -9.57 30.47
N GLN A 234 53.48 -9.57 29.24
CA GLN A 234 54.17 -10.25 28.15
C GLN A 234 54.27 -9.28 26.97
N THR A 235 55.48 -8.80 26.73
CA THR A 235 55.86 -8.03 25.55
C THR A 235 56.35 -9.04 24.51
N PRO A 236 55.80 -9.07 23.28
CA PRO A 236 56.43 -9.80 22.19
C PRO A 236 57.76 -9.13 21.82
N LEU A 237 58.81 -9.95 21.70
CA LEU A 237 60.10 -9.54 21.14
C LEU A 237 59.90 -8.93 19.75
N GLY A 238 60.51 -7.77 19.49
CA GLY A 238 60.91 -7.43 18.11
C GLY A 238 60.84 -5.97 17.66
N TYR A 239 60.18 -5.05 18.37
CA TYR A 239 60.06 -3.69 17.85
C TYR A 239 61.12 -2.73 18.43
N ARG A 240 62.23 -2.59 17.71
CA ARG A 240 63.27 -1.59 17.95
C ARG A 240 62.99 -0.31 17.16
N GLY A 241 62.98 0.81 17.89
CA GLY A 241 63.46 2.12 17.46
C GLY A 241 62.51 2.91 16.53
N GLY A 242 62.21 4.17 16.75
CA GLY A 242 62.91 5.17 17.54
C GLY A 242 63.31 6.35 16.66
N CYS A 243 62.83 7.52 17.06
CA CYS A 243 63.41 8.85 16.84
C CYS A 243 63.10 9.64 15.55
N PHE A 244 62.37 10.74 15.81
CA PHE A 244 62.67 12.13 15.48
C PHE A 244 62.81 12.60 14.02
N GLY A 245 61.89 13.49 13.66
CA GLY A 245 62.19 14.92 13.55
C GLY A 245 62.95 15.39 12.31
N GLY A 246 62.28 16.16 11.45
CA GLY A 246 62.99 17.01 10.49
C GLY A 246 62.18 17.44 9.29
N ARG A 247 61.91 18.73 9.21
CA ARG A 247 61.43 19.44 8.01
C ARG A 247 62.36 19.19 6.81
N ARG A 248 61.81 19.07 5.60
CA ARG A 248 62.14 19.93 4.44
C ARG A 248 61.22 19.67 3.25
N ARG A 249 61.06 20.76 2.48
CA ARG A 249 60.36 20.89 1.19
C ARG A 249 61.13 20.16 0.09
N CYS A 250 60.42 19.60 -0.89
CA CYS A 250 60.40 20.04 -2.29
C CYS A 250 59.73 18.96 -3.16
N ASP A 251 59.21 19.43 -4.28
CA ASP A 251 58.44 18.76 -5.32
C ASP A 251 59.16 17.53 -5.92
N GLU A 252 58.38 16.54 -6.40
CA GLU A 252 58.37 16.08 -7.79
C GLU A 252 57.61 14.74 -7.98
N GLN A 253 57.18 14.54 -9.22
CA GLN A 253 56.20 13.57 -9.73
C GLN A 253 56.64 12.10 -9.66
N PRO A 254 55.68 11.14 -9.66
CA PRO A 254 55.98 9.72 -9.73
C PRO A 254 56.26 9.23 -11.16
N LEU A 255 57.43 8.62 -11.33
CA LEU A 255 57.78 7.75 -12.45
C LEU A 255 57.09 6.39 -12.29
N PHE A 256 56.33 5.99 -13.31
CA PHE A 256 55.86 4.63 -13.53
C PHE A 256 56.96 3.83 -14.25
N SER A 257 57.44 2.76 -13.61
CA SER A 257 58.22 1.70 -14.24
C SER A 257 57.35 0.45 -14.36
N GLY A 258 57.03 0.06 -15.59
CA GLY A 258 56.45 -1.25 -15.90
C GLY A 258 57.54 -2.32 -16.09
N VAL A 259 57.11 -3.56 -16.24
CA VAL A 259 57.79 -4.66 -16.95
C VAL A 259 56.67 -5.63 -17.38
N ALA A 260 56.31 -5.69 -18.67
CA ALA A 260 56.86 -6.53 -19.74
C ALA A 260 56.18 -7.94 -19.76
N ASP A 261 56.04 -8.66 -20.87
CA ASP A 261 56.79 -8.58 -22.12
C ASP A 261 56.16 -9.47 -23.24
N LEU A 262 56.75 -9.33 -24.44
CA LEU A 262 56.81 -10.24 -25.61
C LEU A 262 55.67 -10.15 -26.66
N ALA A 263 55.86 -9.38 -27.75
CA ALA A 263 56.66 -9.60 -28.98
C ALA A 263 55.91 -10.49 -30.01
N SER A 264 55.80 -10.20 -31.31
CA SER A 264 56.88 -9.79 -32.23
C SER A 264 56.36 -9.32 -33.62
N PHE A 265 57.07 -8.34 -34.22
CA PHE A 265 57.35 -8.01 -35.65
C PHE A 265 56.28 -7.62 -36.71
N LEU A 266 56.30 -6.32 -37.09
CA LEU A 266 56.53 -5.64 -38.42
C LEU A 266 55.99 -6.22 -39.77
N PRO A 267 55.93 -5.43 -40.88
CA PRO A 267 55.54 -4.02 -41.10
C PRO A 267 54.74 -3.74 -42.42
N GLN A 268 54.30 -2.49 -42.57
CA GLN A 268 54.18 -1.66 -43.80
C GLN A 268 53.04 -1.81 -44.86
N ALA A 269 52.58 -0.61 -45.26
CA ALA A 269 51.90 -0.17 -46.49
C ALA A 269 50.43 -0.66 -46.66
N ASP A 270 49.41 0.16 -46.91
CA ASP A 270 49.30 1.17 -47.94
C ASP A 270 48.09 2.12 -47.71
N VAL A 271 48.25 3.35 -48.19
CA VAL A 271 47.23 4.39 -48.29
C VAL A 271 46.40 4.15 -49.56
N ARG A 272 45.06 4.25 -49.48
CA ARG A 272 44.22 4.45 -50.67
C ARG A 272 43.35 5.70 -50.63
N ALA A 273 43.42 6.35 -51.78
CA ALA A 273 42.90 7.62 -52.23
C ALA A 273 41.37 7.82 -52.18
N TYR A 274 41.05 9.11 -52.12
CA TYR A 274 39.81 9.80 -52.47
C TYR A 274 39.19 9.40 -53.81
N SER A 275 37.85 9.43 -53.89
CA SER A 275 37.16 10.24 -54.91
C SER A 275 35.70 10.56 -54.54
N PRO A 276 35.18 11.72 -55.01
CA PRO A 276 33.88 12.28 -54.61
C PRO A 276 32.77 11.95 -55.61
N VAL A 277 31.51 11.99 -55.15
CA VAL A 277 30.33 11.97 -56.04
C VAL A 277 29.60 13.30 -55.96
N LEU A 278 29.51 13.92 -57.13
CA LEU A 278 28.67 15.06 -57.51
C LEU A 278 27.22 14.63 -57.72
N CYS A 279 26.28 15.41 -57.19
CA CYS A 279 24.99 15.83 -57.75
C CYS A 279 24.56 17.02 -56.87
N GLY A 280 24.15 18.19 -57.35
CA GLY A 280 23.40 18.53 -58.55
C GLY A 280 22.36 19.55 -58.07
N SER A 281 22.53 20.79 -58.55
CA SER A 281 21.89 22.05 -58.15
C SER A 281 20.36 22.13 -58.20
N GLY A 282 19.77 22.95 -57.31
CA GLY A 282 18.37 23.37 -57.43
C GLY A 282 17.88 24.39 -56.37
N GLY A 283 18.30 25.65 -56.52
CA GLY A 283 17.50 26.88 -56.38
C GLY A 283 16.56 27.18 -55.19
N LEU A 284 16.73 28.42 -54.70
CA LEU A 284 15.75 29.37 -54.15
C LEU A 284 15.47 29.38 -52.64
N GLY A 285 15.73 30.55 -52.02
CA GLY A 285 15.00 30.96 -50.81
C GLY A 285 15.80 31.62 -49.68
N SER A 286 16.54 32.69 -49.96
CA SER A 286 17.02 33.62 -48.92
C SER A 286 15.84 34.39 -48.30
N ARG A 287 15.76 34.44 -46.96
CA ARG A 287 15.27 35.60 -46.19
C ARG A 287 15.60 35.46 -44.70
N HIS A 288 16.07 36.56 -44.11
CA HIS A 288 16.35 36.86 -42.69
C HIS A 288 17.81 36.72 -42.24
N THR A 289 18.62 37.66 -42.74
CA THR A 289 19.71 38.27 -41.98
C THR A 289 19.15 39.29 -40.99
N SER A 290 19.55 39.20 -39.72
CA SER A 290 20.01 40.31 -38.85
C SER A 290 19.88 39.93 -37.37
N ASN A 291 21.01 39.81 -36.68
CA ASN A 291 21.08 40.07 -35.25
C ASN A 291 22.39 40.84 -34.98
N PRO A 292 22.34 42.00 -34.32
CA PRO A 292 23.51 42.80 -34.04
C PRO A 292 24.32 42.19 -32.89
N CYS A 293 25.64 42.12 -33.12
CA CYS A 293 26.62 41.83 -32.08
C CYS A 293 26.61 42.99 -31.08
N ILE A 294 26.27 42.70 -29.82
CA ILE A 294 26.45 43.64 -28.71
C ILE A 294 27.71 43.22 -27.98
N ASP A 295 28.75 44.02 -28.12
CA ASP A 295 29.90 44.03 -27.22
C ASP A 295 29.45 44.45 -25.82
N THR A 296 29.57 43.57 -24.84
CA THR A 296 29.56 43.95 -23.43
C THR A 296 30.87 43.56 -22.78
N VAL A 297 31.62 44.60 -22.44
CA VAL A 297 32.69 44.62 -21.44
C VAL A 297 32.21 43.93 -20.17
N ARG A 298 33.03 43.00 -19.68
CA ARG A 298 32.77 42.10 -18.55
C ARG A 298 33.15 42.81 -17.22
N PRO A 299 32.22 43.13 -16.30
CA PRO A 299 32.58 43.53 -14.95
C PRO A 299 32.83 42.29 -14.09
N SER A 300 33.83 42.39 -13.21
CA SER A 300 34.22 41.39 -12.21
C SER A 300 33.03 40.88 -11.36
N ILE A 301 32.96 39.56 -11.16
CA ILE A 301 31.87 38.81 -10.50
C ILE A 301 32.04 38.68 -8.97
N GLN A 302 33.01 39.37 -8.35
CA GLN A 302 33.35 39.08 -6.95
C GLN A 302 32.33 39.53 -5.89
N ASP A 303 31.30 40.31 -6.22
CA ASP A 303 30.29 40.81 -5.24
C ASP A 303 28.84 40.33 -5.45
N ALA A 304 28.58 39.48 -6.45
CA ALA A 304 27.23 38.99 -6.74
C ALA A 304 26.57 38.16 -5.61
N PRO A 305 27.30 37.31 -4.85
CA PRO A 305 26.70 36.54 -3.76
C PRO A 305 26.25 37.43 -2.60
N ALA A 306 27.09 38.39 -2.20
CA ALA A 306 26.84 39.28 -1.07
C ALA A 306 25.65 40.22 -1.32
N GLN A 307 25.49 40.72 -2.55
CA GLN A 307 24.33 41.55 -2.90
C GLN A 307 23.02 40.76 -2.96
N THR A 308 23.08 39.46 -3.31
CA THR A 308 21.91 38.58 -3.37
C THR A 308 21.45 38.19 -1.95
N GLU A 309 22.38 37.93 -1.04
CA GLU A 309 22.07 37.66 0.36
C GLU A 309 21.53 38.90 1.09
N ALA A 310 22.12 40.09 0.87
CA ALA A 310 21.63 41.33 1.47
C ALA A 310 20.19 41.69 1.01
N ARG A 311 19.86 41.42 -0.26
CA ARG A 311 18.49 41.61 -0.79
C ARG A 311 17.51 40.58 -0.22
N SER A 312 17.96 39.35 0.01
CA SER A 312 17.14 38.29 0.62
C SER A 312 16.83 38.57 2.09
N PHE A 313 17.81 39.05 2.86
CA PHE A 313 17.60 39.49 4.24
C PHE A 313 16.69 40.73 4.34
N GLY A 314 16.86 41.70 3.44
CA GLY A 314 15.99 42.87 3.37
C GLY A 314 14.53 42.52 3.04
N PHE A 315 14.31 41.49 2.21
CA PHE A 315 12.98 40.97 1.88
C PHE A 315 12.35 40.22 3.06
N LEU A 316 13.10 39.33 3.73
CA LEU A 316 12.61 38.58 4.89
C LEU A 316 12.31 39.48 6.09
N SER A 317 13.12 40.50 6.33
CA SER A 317 12.89 41.51 7.38
C SER A 317 11.58 42.30 7.14
N ARG A 318 11.30 42.65 5.88
CA ARG A 318 10.04 43.33 5.50
C ARG A 318 8.81 42.42 5.61
N ILE A 319 8.95 41.13 5.37
CA ILE A 319 7.86 40.15 5.55
C ILE A 319 7.60 39.92 7.05
N GLY A 320 8.65 39.75 7.86
CA GLY A 320 8.53 39.62 9.31
C GLY A 320 7.85 40.82 9.96
N GLY A 321 8.18 42.04 9.53
CA GLY A 321 7.52 43.27 9.99
C GLY A 321 6.06 43.43 9.55
N ARG A 322 5.67 42.86 8.40
CA ARG A 322 4.28 42.89 7.92
C ARG A 322 3.40 41.84 8.58
N ILE A 323 3.92 40.63 8.79
CA ILE A 323 3.19 39.54 9.46
C ILE A 323 2.93 39.88 10.92
N SER A 324 3.89 40.51 11.62
CA SER A 324 3.65 40.99 12.99
C SER A 324 2.56 42.08 13.02
N SER A 325 2.56 43.04 12.09
CA SER A 325 1.53 44.09 12.04
C SER A 325 0.12 43.58 11.73
N PHE A 326 -0.01 42.45 11.03
CA PHE A 326 -1.29 41.87 10.63
C PHE A 326 -1.94 41.07 11.78
N PHE A 327 -1.13 40.37 12.59
CA PHE A 327 -1.62 39.65 13.76
C PHE A 327 -2.15 40.58 14.88
N TRP A 328 -1.62 41.80 14.99
CA TRP A 328 -2.04 42.75 16.03
C TRP A 328 -3.31 43.56 15.70
N ARG A 329 -3.84 43.52 14.47
CA ARG A 329 -5.03 44.31 14.08
C ARG A 329 -6.34 43.53 14.00
N GLY A 330 -6.32 42.20 14.16
CA GLY A 330 -7.47 41.33 13.88
C GLY A 330 -8.37 40.89 15.04
N CYS A 331 -7.96 41.06 16.31
CA CYS A 331 -8.69 40.46 17.45
C CYS A 331 -9.21 41.50 18.44
N ARG A 332 -10.40 42.07 18.15
CA ARG A 332 -11.15 42.91 19.12
C ARG A 332 -11.71 42.13 20.33
N LEU A 333 -11.63 40.80 20.34
CA LEU A 333 -12.11 39.98 21.46
C LEU A 333 -11.09 39.82 22.60
N PHE A 334 -9.81 40.12 22.38
CA PHE A 334 -8.76 39.94 23.41
C PHE A 334 -8.49 41.22 24.23
N GLN A 335 -9.04 42.36 23.82
CA GLN A 335 -8.81 43.65 24.48
C GLN A 335 -9.75 43.91 25.67
N GLN A 336 -10.76 43.06 25.88
CA GLN A 336 -11.69 43.14 27.02
C GLN A 336 -11.33 42.22 28.19
N LEU A 337 -10.37 41.30 28.03
CA LEU A 337 -9.91 40.42 29.11
C LEU A 337 -8.60 40.87 29.79
N SER A 338 -7.96 41.93 29.30
CA SER A 338 -6.65 42.40 29.83
C SER A 338 -6.73 43.64 30.74
N ASN A 339 -7.92 44.09 31.16
CA ASN A 339 -8.09 45.29 31.99
C ASN A 339 -8.61 45.02 33.42
N ALA A 340 -8.46 43.80 33.93
CA ALA A 340 -8.68 43.51 35.34
C ALA A 340 -7.46 42.74 35.90
N GLY A 341 -6.53 43.47 36.52
CA GLY A 341 -5.40 42.88 37.25
C GLY A 341 -4.06 43.56 36.99
N ALA A 342 -3.97 44.88 37.16
CA ALA A 342 -2.69 45.54 37.31
C ALA A 342 -2.31 45.58 38.80
N SER A 343 -1.38 44.71 39.20
CA SER A 343 -0.60 44.88 40.43
C SER A 343 0.77 44.23 40.26
N GLU A 344 1.78 45.10 40.21
CA GLU A 344 3.23 44.96 40.47
C GLU A 344 4.04 43.72 40.06
N PRO A 345 5.26 43.89 39.50
CA PRO A 345 6.12 42.78 39.12
C PRO A 345 6.93 42.28 40.33
N GLN A 346 6.63 41.06 40.79
CA GLN A 346 7.61 40.26 41.54
C GLN A 346 8.28 39.26 40.60
N SER A 347 9.61 39.21 40.68
CA SER A 347 10.48 38.28 39.99
C SER A 347 10.17 36.82 40.37
N GLY A 348 9.65 36.05 39.41
CA GLY A 348 9.45 34.60 39.48
C GLY A 348 10.19 33.86 38.36
N PRO A 349 10.47 32.55 38.52
CA PRO A 349 11.59 31.87 37.87
C PRO A 349 11.35 31.51 36.40
N LEU A 350 12.46 31.25 35.70
CA LEU A 350 12.52 30.79 34.30
C LEU A 350 11.41 29.80 33.96
N ILE A 351 10.60 30.16 32.98
CA ILE A 351 9.72 29.23 32.26
C ILE A 351 10.61 28.37 31.37
N ASP A 352 10.78 27.12 31.78
CA ASP A 352 11.36 26.05 30.98
C ASP A 352 10.39 25.73 29.82
N LEU A 353 10.80 26.05 28.60
CA LEU A 353 10.10 25.70 27.36
C LEU A 353 10.20 24.18 27.16
N ARG A 354 9.30 23.44 27.81
CA ARG A 354 9.07 22.03 27.49
C ARG A 354 8.58 21.93 26.05
N GLN A 355 9.44 21.40 25.19
CA GLN A 355 9.05 20.87 23.88
C GLN A 355 7.88 19.88 24.07
N PRO A 356 6.92 19.81 23.12
CA PRO A 356 5.91 18.76 23.17
C PRO A 356 6.60 17.40 23.09
N LEU A 357 6.43 16.61 24.15
CA LEU A 357 6.85 15.20 24.21
C LEU A 357 6.03 14.40 23.19
N PHE A 358 6.47 14.37 21.94
CA PHE A 358 6.08 13.31 21.00
C PHE A 358 6.81 12.03 21.42
N SER A 359 6.33 11.36 22.46
CA SER A 359 6.98 10.19 23.04
C SER A 359 5.93 9.18 23.49
N SER A 360 5.57 8.25 22.59
CA SER A 360 5.14 6.86 22.91
C SER A 360 4.58 6.06 21.72
N THR A 361 4.14 6.68 20.62
CA THR A 361 3.24 6.02 19.65
C THR A 361 3.87 5.07 18.61
N PHE A 362 5.16 4.78 18.69
CA PHE A 362 5.87 3.98 17.66
C PHE A 362 6.23 2.55 18.09
N GLN A 363 5.74 2.09 19.25
CA GLN A 363 6.02 0.70 19.71
C GLN A 363 5.19 -0.29 18.91
N PRO A 364 5.76 -1.39 18.39
CA PRO A 364 4.98 -2.47 17.76
C PRO A 364 3.87 -3.00 18.67
N LEU A 365 2.70 -3.33 18.11
CA LEU A 365 1.64 -4.08 18.79
C LEU A 365 2.13 -5.51 18.98
N LEU A 366 2.38 -5.87 20.23
CA LEU A 366 2.88 -7.18 20.59
C LEU A 366 1.79 -7.99 21.28
N LEU A 367 1.33 -9.01 20.57
CA LEU A 367 0.37 -9.98 21.06
C LEU A 367 1.03 -10.93 22.05
N ASP A 368 0.22 -11.57 22.89
CA ASP A 368 0.64 -12.62 23.82
C ASP A 368 1.66 -12.17 24.90
N GLY A 369 1.79 -10.85 25.12
CA GLY A 369 2.65 -10.26 26.17
C GLY A 369 4.15 -10.33 25.88
N ASN A 370 4.55 -10.74 24.67
CA ASN A 370 5.94 -10.74 24.25
C ASN A 370 6.44 -9.31 24.05
N LYS A 371 7.73 -9.04 24.26
CA LYS A 371 8.33 -7.71 24.09
C LYS A 371 9.51 -7.79 23.14
N ILE A 372 9.80 -6.71 22.42
CA ILE A 372 11.04 -6.62 21.65
C ILE A 372 12.18 -6.37 22.64
N GLU A 373 13.13 -7.30 22.72
CA GLU A 373 14.31 -7.18 23.56
C GLU A 373 15.37 -6.30 22.86
N TYR A 374 15.65 -6.60 21.60
CA TYR A 374 16.55 -5.79 20.77
C TYR A 374 16.32 -6.05 19.28
N ILE A 375 16.80 -5.12 18.45
CA ILE A 375 16.78 -5.27 16.99
C ILE A 375 18.22 -5.11 16.48
N LYS A 376 18.68 -6.07 15.66
CA LYS A 376 20.01 -6.07 15.02
C LYS A 376 19.89 -6.05 13.50
N THR A 377 20.72 -5.27 12.83
CA THR A 377 20.85 -5.35 11.37
C THR A 377 21.52 -6.67 10.99
N ILE A 378 20.95 -7.39 10.03
CA ILE A 378 21.60 -8.57 9.45
C ILE A 378 22.66 -8.06 8.45
N PRO A 379 23.97 -8.37 8.63
CA PRO A 379 25.04 -7.75 7.84
C PRO A 379 24.95 -8.02 6.34
N THR A 380 24.43 -9.20 5.98
CA THR A 380 24.25 -9.63 4.60
C THR A 380 22.81 -9.48 4.18
N ARG A 381 22.60 -9.02 2.94
CA ARG A 381 21.27 -8.98 2.34
C ARG A 381 20.73 -10.40 2.21
N GLN A 382 19.46 -10.60 2.55
CA GLN A 382 18.83 -11.92 2.62
C GLN A 382 17.82 -12.11 1.50
N GLU A 383 17.56 -13.37 1.18
CA GLU A 383 16.38 -13.75 0.43
C GLU A 383 15.15 -13.62 1.33
N VAL A 384 14.07 -13.09 0.77
CA VAL A 384 12.85 -12.85 1.54
C VAL A 384 11.66 -13.50 0.86
N TYR A 385 10.70 -13.85 1.68
CA TYR A 385 9.53 -14.65 1.34
C TYR A 385 8.28 -13.86 1.72
N ASP A 386 7.23 -14.07 0.95
CA ASP A 386 5.94 -13.44 1.16
C ASP A 386 4.83 -14.48 0.92
N PHE A 387 3.67 -14.26 1.50
CA PHE A 387 2.45 -15.03 1.29
C PHE A 387 1.25 -14.15 1.57
N GLU A 388 0.14 -14.49 0.95
CA GLU A 388 -1.10 -13.75 1.17
C GLU A 388 -1.99 -14.49 2.15
N VAL A 389 -2.62 -13.76 3.06
CA VAL A 389 -3.66 -14.28 3.95
C VAL A 389 -5.03 -13.87 3.46
N GLU A 390 -5.89 -14.84 3.21
CA GLU A 390 -7.27 -14.62 2.79
C GLU A 390 -8.04 -13.82 3.85
N LYS A 391 -8.96 -12.97 3.38
CA LYS A 391 -9.84 -12.11 4.18
C LYS A 391 -9.17 -10.94 4.90
N TYR A 392 -8.20 -11.21 5.77
CA TYR A 392 -7.64 -10.19 6.66
C TYR A 392 -6.44 -9.46 6.08
N HIS A 393 -5.83 -10.03 5.03
CA HIS A 393 -4.61 -9.51 4.43
C HIS A 393 -3.51 -9.28 5.46
N ASN A 394 -3.55 -10.02 6.58
CA ASN A 394 -2.53 -9.93 7.60
C ASN A 394 -2.21 -11.27 8.25
N TYR A 395 -1.02 -11.40 8.83
CA TYR A 395 -0.60 -12.57 9.60
C TYR A 395 0.15 -12.17 10.87
N ILE A 396 0.30 -13.12 11.77
CA ILE A 396 1.07 -12.97 13.01
C ILE A 396 2.36 -13.79 12.94
N ALA A 397 3.48 -13.14 13.21
CA ALA A 397 4.77 -13.80 13.43
C ALA A 397 5.44 -13.15 14.64
N GLY A 398 5.96 -13.98 15.55
CA GLY A 398 6.55 -13.57 16.82
C GLY A 398 5.77 -12.48 17.57
N GLY A 399 4.44 -12.61 17.60
CA GLY A 399 3.54 -11.68 18.28
C GLY A 399 3.22 -10.39 17.53
N MET A 400 3.71 -10.17 16.31
CA MET A 400 3.54 -8.93 15.53
C MET A 400 2.58 -9.14 14.34
N VAL A 401 1.80 -8.10 13.95
CA VAL A 401 0.83 -8.16 12.82
C VAL A 401 1.40 -7.50 11.54
N HIS A 402 1.18 -8.10 10.37
CA HIS A 402 1.78 -7.75 9.05
C HIS A 402 0.71 -7.59 7.92
N HIS A 403 0.70 -6.61 6.97
CA HIS A 403 -0.48 -6.25 6.08
C HIS A 403 -0.39 -6.51 4.53
N ASN A 404 -1.50 -6.51 3.71
CA ASN A 404 -1.58 -6.56 2.21
C ASN A 404 -2.67 -5.65 1.52
N THR A 405 -2.59 -5.23 0.23
CA THR A 405 -3.63 -4.34 -0.44
C THR A 405 -4.09 -4.74 -1.87
N THR A 406 -5.35 -4.40 -2.21
CA THR A 406 -6.15 -4.97 -3.33
C THR A 406 -6.86 -3.95 -4.27
N ILE A 407 -7.00 -2.67 -3.89
CA ILE A 407 -7.93 -1.71 -4.53
C ILE A 407 -7.75 -1.47 -6.05
N LEU A 408 -6.52 -1.41 -6.57
CA LEU A 408 -6.29 -1.15 -8.00
C LEU A 408 -6.91 -2.22 -8.89
N THR A 409 -6.84 -3.48 -8.45
CA THR A 409 -7.39 -4.60 -9.20
C THR A 409 -8.90 -4.48 -9.32
N LEU A 410 -9.58 -4.17 -8.21
CA LEU A 410 -11.04 -4.01 -8.19
C LEU A 410 -11.50 -2.89 -9.13
N LEU A 411 -10.85 -1.72 -9.11
CA LEU A 411 -11.17 -0.61 -10.00
C LEU A 411 -10.93 -0.96 -11.48
N GLY A 412 -9.80 -1.61 -11.79
CA GLY A 412 -9.49 -2.02 -13.15
C GLY A 412 -10.55 -2.94 -13.74
N LEU A 413 -10.92 -3.99 -13.00
CA LEU A 413 -11.94 -4.94 -13.43
C LEU A 413 -13.33 -4.29 -13.54
N SER A 414 -13.69 -3.43 -12.58
CA SER A 414 -14.96 -2.71 -12.61
C SER A 414 -15.09 -1.79 -13.82
N VAL A 415 -14.01 -1.07 -14.18
CA VAL A 415 -14.00 -0.25 -15.40
C VAL A 415 -14.09 -1.12 -16.65
N MET A 416 -13.44 -2.28 -16.72
CA MET A 416 -13.63 -3.20 -17.84
C MET A 416 -15.10 -3.62 -18.00
N TYR A 417 -15.80 -3.84 -16.89
CA TYR A 417 -17.21 -4.26 -16.92
C TYR A 417 -18.17 -3.08 -17.15
N GLY A 418 -17.70 -1.85 -16.92
CA GLY A 418 -18.52 -0.65 -17.00
C GLY A 418 -19.46 -0.46 -15.80
N LYS A 419 -19.26 -1.22 -14.72
CA LYS A 419 -20.02 -1.17 -13.47
C LYS A 419 -19.22 -1.79 -12.31
N TYR A 420 -19.60 -1.50 -11.07
CA TYR A 420 -19.15 -2.27 -9.91
C TYR A 420 -19.82 -3.65 -9.90
N PRO A 421 -19.07 -4.77 -9.86
CA PRO A 421 -19.66 -6.10 -10.02
C PRO A 421 -20.48 -6.58 -8.81
N TRP A 422 -20.29 -5.98 -7.64
CA TRP A 422 -20.92 -6.40 -6.39
C TRP A 422 -22.29 -5.74 -6.14
N ASP A 423 -22.49 -4.49 -6.59
CA ASP A 423 -23.71 -3.69 -6.39
C ASP A 423 -24.37 -3.19 -7.69
N ASP A 424 -23.82 -3.55 -8.85
CA ASP A 424 -24.27 -3.13 -10.18
C ASP A 424 -24.22 -1.61 -10.47
N THR A 425 -23.56 -0.80 -9.63
CA THR A 425 -23.42 0.65 -9.84
C THR A 425 -22.73 0.92 -11.17
N SER A 426 -23.42 1.63 -12.07
CA SER A 426 -22.89 1.94 -13.40
C SER A 426 -21.70 2.89 -13.34
N LEU A 427 -20.69 2.63 -14.16
CA LEU A 427 -19.53 3.50 -14.39
C LEU A 427 -19.56 4.16 -15.78
N LEU A 428 -20.63 3.95 -16.56
CA LEU A 428 -20.69 4.41 -17.95
C LEU A 428 -20.69 5.94 -18.05
N HIS A 429 -21.25 6.66 -17.07
CA HIS A 429 -21.28 8.13 -17.04
C HIS A 429 -19.89 8.76 -16.87
N LEU A 430 -18.90 7.99 -16.39
CA LEU A 430 -17.54 8.49 -16.17
C LEU A 430 -16.74 8.65 -17.47
N PHE A 431 -17.16 7.97 -18.53
CA PHE A 431 -16.44 7.88 -19.80
C PHE A 431 -17.41 8.26 -20.95
N PRO A 432 -17.25 9.43 -21.59
CA PRO A 432 -18.22 9.99 -22.52
C PRO A 432 -18.13 9.37 -23.92
N HIS A 433 -18.14 8.04 -24.00
CA HIS A 433 -18.19 7.25 -25.23
C HIS A 433 -18.73 5.85 -24.95
N ASN A 434 -19.17 5.17 -26.01
CA ASN A 434 -19.73 3.82 -25.95
C ASN A 434 -18.73 2.73 -26.39
N PHE A 435 -17.47 3.09 -26.66
CA PHE A 435 -16.44 2.09 -26.98
C PHE A 435 -16.15 1.15 -25.81
N PRO A 436 -15.75 -0.10 -26.10
CA PRO A 436 -15.19 -1.00 -25.10
C PRO A 436 -14.07 -0.32 -24.31
N ARG A 437 -14.00 -0.61 -23.01
CA ARG A 437 -13.10 0.09 -22.10
C ARG A 437 -11.68 -0.40 -22.25
N LYS A 438 -10.72 0.50 -22.09
CA LYS A 438 -9.29 0.21 -22.19
C LYS A 438 -8.61 0.62 -20.89
N VAL A 439 -8.14 -0.36 -20.15
CA VAL A 439 -7.43 -0.18 -18.87
C VAL A 439 -5.96 -0.52 -19.07
N ARG A 440 -5.08 0.23 -18.43
CA ARG A 440 -3.65 -0.10 -18.35
C ARG A 440 -3.22 -0.22 -16.90
N TYR A 441 -2.50 -1.29 -16.57
CA TYR A 441 -1.98 -1.56 -15.23
C TYR A 441 -0.46 -1.50 -15.26
N VAL A 442 0.14 -0.52 -14.59
CA VAL A 442 1.59 -0.33 -14.52
C VAL A 442 2.09 -0.87 -13.18
N GLY A 443 2.76 -2.03 -13.22
CA GLY A 443 3.50 -2.60 -12.08
C GLY A 443 4.98 -2.25 -12.13
N GLN A 444 5.78 -2.70 -11.16
CA GLN A 444 7.21 -2.36 -11.08
C GLN A 444 8.06 -3.14 -12.08
N GLY A 445 8.33 -4.42 -11.81
CA GLY A 445 9.03 -5.31 -12.70
C GLY A 445 8.22 -6.54 -13.07
N TRP A 446 8.57 -7.17 -14.21
CA TRP A 446 7.83 -8.28 -14.78
C TRP A 446 7.79 -9.50 -13.85
N GLN A 447 8.94 -9.97 -13.37
CA GLN A 447 9.02 -11.23 -12.62
C GLN A 447 8.69 -11.05 -11.14
N ASP A 448 9.21 -9.98 -10.54
CA ASP A 448 9.21 -9.70 -9.11
C ASP A 448 7.92 -9.07 -8.61
N HIS A 449 7.25 -8.25 -9.43
CA HIS A 449 6.00 -7.61 -9.05
C HIS A 449 4.81 -8.10 -9.88
N ILE A 450 4.87 -8.00 -11.20
CA ILE A 450 3.71 -8.26 -12.06
C ILE A 450 3.30 -9.73 -12.03
N LYS A 451 4.24 -10.65 -12.28
CA LYS A 451 3.97 -12.09 -12.28
C LYS A 451 3.61 -12.61 -10.88
N ALA A 452 4.29 -12.09 -9.86
CA ALA A 452 4.15 -12.57 -8.49
C ALA A 452 2.91 -12.01 -7.77
N VAL A 453 2.44 -10.82 -8.14
CA VAL A 453 1.40 -10.13 -7.38
C VAL A 453 0.23 -9.68 -8.25
N VAL A 454 0.50 -8.91 -9.32
CA VAL A 454 -0.58 -8.29 -10.12
C VAL A 454 -1.41 -9.36 -10.85
N ILE A 455 -0.78 -10.29 -11.56
CA ILE A 455 -1.49 -11.32 -12.33
C ILE A 455 -2.28 -12.28 -11.42
N PRO A 456 -1.71 -12.81 -10.32
CA PRO A 456 -2.48 -13.61 -9.37
C PRO A 456 -3.68 -12.87 -8.80
N GLU A 457 -3.54 -11.60 -8.44
CA GLU A 457 -4.64 -10.80 -7.89
C GLU A 457 -5.73 -10.58 -8.95
N LEU A 458 -5.37 -10.27 -10.20
CA LEU A 458 -6.32 -10.18 -11.31
C LEU A 458 -7.09 -11.50 -11.52
N LYS A 459 -6.39 -12.64 -11.50
CA LYS A 459 -7.02 -13.98 -11.65
C LYS A 459 -7.94 -14.32 -10.49
N LYS A 460 -7.56 -13.98 -9.26
CA LYS A 460 -8.35 -14.19 -8.05
C LYS A 460 -9.68 -13.44 -8.08
N TRP A 461 -9.68 -12.22 -8.60
CA TRP A 461 -10.88 -11.38 -8.68
C TRP A 461 -11.67 -11.54 -9.99
N TRP A 462 -11.12 -12.24 -10.99
CA TRP A 462 -11.84 -12.50 -12.23
C TRP A 462 -12.89 -13.61 -12.01
N PRO A 463 -14.18 -13.38 -12.32
CA PRO A 463 -15.24 -14.35 -12.10
C PRO A 463 -15.11 -15.53 -13.07
N ALA A 464 -15.11 -16.75 -12.54
CA ALA A 464 -14.86 -17.97 -13.31
C ALA A 464 -15.88 -18.21 -14.44
N LYS A 465 -17.12 -17.71 -14.29
CA LYS A 465 -18.16 -17.81 -15.32
C LYS A 465 -17.92 -16.89 -16.52
N ARG A 466 -17.04 -15.88 -16.39
CA ARG A 466 -16.78 -14.86 -17.41
C ARG A 466 -15.52 -15.23 -18.18
N LYS A 467 -15.63 -15.35 -19.49
CA LYS A 467 -14.48 -15.70 -20.34
C LYS A 467 -13.56 -14.50 -20.54
N VAL A 468 -12.26 -14.76 -20.52
CA VAL A 468 -11.22 -13.78 -20.82
C VAL A 468 -10.20 -14.37 -21.78
N GLU A 469 -9.94 -13.66 -22.87
CA GLU A 469 -8.82 -13.97 -23.74
C GLU A 469 -7.56 -13.35 -23.13
N THR A 470 -6.56 -14.17 -22.80
CA THR A 470 -5.24 -13.68 -22.37
C THR A 470 -4.20 -13.81 -23.47
N ARG A 471 -3.27 -12.85 -23.54
CA ARG A 471 -2.09 -12.90 -24.41
C ARG A 471 -0.85 -12.41 -23.68
N GLY A 472 0.29 -12.98 -24.05
CA GLY A 472 1.58 -12.67 -23.46
C GLY A 472 2.42 -11.74 -24.31
N ASN A 473 3.45 -11.17 -23.69
CA ASN A 473 4.45 -10.33 -24.33
C ASN A 473 5.77 -11.08 -24.64
N GLY A 474 5.75 -12.42 -24.59
CA GLY A 474 6.94 -13.27 -24.71
C GLY A 474 7.74 -13.45 -23.41
N VAL A 475 7.57 -12.58 -22.42
CA VAL A 475 8.17 -12.71 -21.08
C VAL A 475 7.18 -13.36 -20.10
N ILE A 476 5.91 -12.95 -20.17
CA ILE A 476 4.81 -13.49 -19.37
C ILE A 476 3.60 -13.72 -20.28
N THR A 477 2.82 -14.75 -20.02
CA THR A 477 1.71 -15.20 -20.88
C THR A 477 0.41 -14.40 -20.75
N ASP A 478 0.25 -13.61 -19.67
CA ASP A 478 -1.03 -12.99 -19.31
C ASP A 478 -0.90 -11.47 -19.11
N THR A 479 -0.20 -10.79 -20.02
CA THR A 479 0.01 -9.33 -19.94
C THR A 479 -1.09 -8.54 -20.65
N PHE A 480 -1.93 -9.19 -21.45
CA PHE A 480 -3.07 -8.57 -22.10
C PHE A 480 -4.31 -9.42 -21.85
N TRP A 481 -5.39 -8.79 -21.42
CA TRP A 481 -6.66 -9.41 -21.08
C TRP A 481 -7.76 -8.76 -21.91
N ARG A 482 -8.61 -9.55 -22.54
CA ARG A 482 -9.80 -9.06 -23.24
C ARG A 482 -11.02 -9.80 -22.72
N ASP A 483 -11.94 -9.04 -22.19
CA ASP A 483 -13.25 -9.52 -21.78
C ASP A 483 -14.09 -9.87 -23.01
N GLU A 484 -14.50 -11.13 -23.17
CA GLU A 484 -15.28 -11.54 -24.34
C GLU A 484 -16.68 -10.91 -24.35
N GLU A 485 -17.24 -10.60 -23.17
CA GLU A 485 -18.61 -10.09 -23.06
C GLU A 485 -18.70 -8.60 -23.46
N THR A 486 -17.78 -7.76 -22.97
CA THR A 486 -17.80 -6.31 -23.24
C THR A 486 -16.86 -5.88 -24.37
N GLY A 487 -15.90 -6.74 -24.74
CA GLY A 487 -14.79 -6.38 -25.61
C GLY A 487 -13.75 -5.46 -24.96
N SER A 488 -13.91 -5.11 -23.69
CA SER A 488 -12.97 -4.27 -22.94
C SER A 488 -11.63 -4.98 -22.77
N THR A 489 -10.56 -4.20 -22.67
CA THR A 489 -9.18 -4.72 -22.60
C THR A 489 -8.44 -4.17 -21.39
N LEU A 490 -7.59 -4.99 -20.77
CA LEU A 490 -6.61 -4.59 -19.77
C LEU A 490 -5.21 -4.99 -20.23
N GLU A 491 -4.31 -4.01 -20.30
CA GLU A 491 -2.91 -4.19 -20.67
C GLU A 491 -2.02 -3.95 -19.44
N ILE A 492 -1.20 -4.93 -19.09
CA ILE A 492 -0.26 -4.86 -17.99
C ILE A 492 1.10 -4.45 -18.55
N MET A 493 1.73 -3.47 -17.93
CA MET A 493 3.03 -2.91 -18.32
C MET A 493 3.97 -2.83 -17.11
N SER A 494 5.27 -2.88 -17.38
CA SER A 494 6.32 -2.78 -16.37
C SER A 494 6.93 -1.39 -16.35
N ASN A 495 7.07 -0.83 -15.14
CA ASN A 495 7.75 0.44 -14.87
C ASN A 495 9.23 0.37 -15.26
N ASN A 496 9.82 -0.83 -15.38
CA ASN A 496 11.21 -1.03 -15.82
C ASN A 496 11.40 -0.94 -17.35
N GLN A 497 10.32 -0.95 -18.13
CA GLN A 497 10.40 -0.80 -19.60
C GLN A 497 10.82 0.62 -20.01
N GLN A 498 11.22 0.80 -21.28
CA GLN A 498 11.51 2.14 -21.79
C GLN A 498 10.21 2.94 -21.95
N SER A 499 10.24 4.25 -21.70
CA SER A 499 9.05 5.11 -21.83
C SER A 499 8.40 5.05 -23.21
N LYS A 500 9.19 4.87 -24.27
CA LYS A 500 8.70 4.69 -25.65
C LYS A 500 7.73 3.52 -25.82
N GLU A 501 7.88 2.45 -25.02
CA GLU A 501 6.97 1.30 -25.05
C GLU A 501 5.61 1.61 -24.43
N HIS A 502 5.50 2.69 -23.65
CA HIS A 502 4.25 3.16 -23.05
C HIS A 502 3.53 4.20 -23.94
N GLU A 503 4.20 4.73 -24.96
CA GLU A 503 3.65 5.71 -25.90
C GLU A 503 2.68 5.07 -26.92
N GLY A 504 1.92 5.89 -27.65
CA GLY A 504 1.05 5.44 -28.75
C GLY A 504 -0.24 4.72 -28.30
N TRP A 505 -0.52 4.71 -27.00
CA TRP A 505 -1.74 4.14 -26.44
C TRP A 505 -2.85 5.17 -26.27
N SER A 506 -4.10 4.71 -26.32
CA SER A 506 -5.27 5.48 -25.92
C SER A 506 -6.16 4.64 -25.01
N GLY A 507 -6.53 5.16 -23.84
CA GLY A 507 -7.38 4.42 -22.90
C GLY A 507 -8.13 5.25 -21.88
N ASP A 508 -8.90 4.54 -21.08
CA ASP A 508 -9.88 5.09 -20.14
C ASP A 508 -9.34 5.16 -18.72
N LEU A 509 -8.49 4.21 -18.34
CA LEU A 509 -7.95 4.12 -16.99
C LEU A 509 -6.49 3.69 -17.02
N ILE A 510 -5.67 4.35 -16.19
CA ILE A 510 -4.35 3.84 -15.82
C ILE A 510 -4.30 3.58 -14.32
N LEU A 511 -3.73 2.45 -13.94
CA LEU A 511 -3.51 2.02 -12.56
C LEU A 511 -2.01 1.96 -12.32
N TYR A 512 -1.49 2.73 -11.37
CA TYR A 512 -0.08 2.71 -10.98
C TYR A 512 0.07 2.00 -9.63
N ASP A 513 0.65 0.81 -9.65
CA ASP A 513 0.92 -0.01 -8.46
C ASP A 513 2.39 0.20 -8.03
N GLU A 514 2.55 0.93 -6.92
CA GLU A 514 3.77 1.58 -6.46
C GLU A 514 4.17 2.83 -7.29
N PRO A 515 5.02 3.73 -6.74
CA PRO A 515 5.48 4.91 -7.47
C PRO A 515 6.12 4.55 -8.82
N CYS A 516 5.65 5.17 -9.90
CA CYS A 516 6.22 4.98 -11.23
C CYS A 516 7.25 6.06 -11.57
N ARG A 517 8.16 5.77 -12.50
CA ARG A 517 9.13 6.76 -12.99
C ARG A 517 8.40 7.87 -13.74
N LYS A 518 8.79 9.12 -13.52
CA LYS A 518 8.15 10.30 -14.14
C LYS A 518 7.95 10.17 -15.66
N GLN A 519 8.94 9.63 -16.37
CA GLN A 519 8.87 9.48 -17.83
C GLN A 519 7.80 8.46 -18.28
N ILE A 520 7.61 7.39 -17.49
CA ILE A 520 6.59 6.36 -17.71
C ILE A 520 5.21 6.96 -17.47
N TYR A 521 5.04 7.73 -16.39
CA TYR A 521 3.82 8.48 -16.13
C TYR A 521 3.45 9.41 -17.30
N ILE A 522 4.39 10.25 -17.75
CA ILE A 522 4.14 11.21 -18.84
C ILE A 522 3.70 10.47 -20.12
N ALA A 523 4.37 9.37 -20.47
CA ALA A 523 4.04 8.59 -21.66
C ALA A 523 2.62 8.03 -21.59
N ASN A 524 2.21 7.48 -20.45
CA ASN A 524 0.88 6.92 -20.25
C ASN A 524 -0.21 8.00 -20.15
N ALA A 525 0.01 9.07 -19.38
CA ALA A 525 -0.95 10.15 -19.17
C ALA A 525 -1.37 10.83 -20.49
N ARG A 526 -0.46 10.92 -21.48
CA ARG A 526 -0.78 11.40 -22.83
C ARG A 526 -1.86 10.56 -23.52
N GLY A 527 -1.89 9.26 -23.27
CA GLY A 527 -2.90 8.36 -23.83
C GLY A 527 -4.30 8.49 -23.22
N LEU A 528 -4.47 9.25 -22.14
CA LEU A 528 -5.80 9.49 -21.55
C LEU A 528 -6.58 10.60 -22.27
N VAL A 529 -5.91 11.45 -23.06
CA VAL A 529 -6.50 12.68 -23.60
C VAL A 529 -7.72 12.40 -24.48
N ASP A 530 -7.58 11.53 -25.47
CA ASP A 530 -8.61 11.29 -26.50
C ASP A 530 -9.89 10.69 -25.91
N ARG A 531 -9.75 9.89 -24.86
CA ARG A 531 -10.87 9.18 -24.23
C ARG A 531 -11.34 9.83 -22.93
N ARG A 532 -10.73 10.98 -22.57
CA ARG A 532 -10.96 11.68 -21.29
C ARG A 532 -10.84 10.71 -20.12
N GLY A 533 -9.78 9.91 -20.15
CA GLY A 533 -9.54 8.88 -19.16
C GLY A 533 -9.18 9.43 -17.77
N ARG A 534 -8.93 8.50 -16.86
CA ARG A 534 -8.63 8.72 -15.44
C ARG A 534 -7.37 7.95 -15.06
N GLU A 535 -6.79 8.29 -13.93
CA GLU A 535 -5.65 7.54 -13.39
C GLU A 535 -5.74 7.37 -11.88
N VAL A 536 -5.22 6.25 -11.39
CA VAL A 536 -5.27 5.87 -9.98
C VAL A 536 -3.90 5.42 -9.53
N PHE A 537 -3.41 6.00 -8.43
CA PHE A 537 -2.18 5.61 -7.77
C PHE A 537 -2.49 4.81 -6.50
N ALA A 538 -1.87 3.65 -6.32
CA ALA A 538 -1.69 3.05 -5.01
C ALA A 538 -0.19 2.97 -4.75
N ALA A 539 0.32 3.94 -4.00
CA ALA A 539 1.74 4.17 -3.91
C ALA A 539 2.15 4.54 -2.49
N THR A 540 3.30 4.02 -2.07
CA THR A 540 4.00 4.56 -0.89
C THR A 540 5.02 5.57 -1.36
N LEU A 541 4.84 6.84 -1.04
CA LEU A 541 5.64 7.97 -1.53
C LEU A 541 7.05 8.06 -0.90
N LEU A 542 7.80 6.95 -0.92
CA LEU A 542 9.19 6.90 -0.48
C LEU A 542 10.16 7.23 -1.61
N ASP A 543 9.82 6.72 -2.79
CA ASP A 543 10.57 6.88 -4.02
C ASP A 543 9.73 7.74 -4.99
N GLU A 544 10.36 8.44 -5.93
CA GLU A 544 9.68 9.30 -6.92
C GLU A 544 8.96 10.56 -6.33
N PRO A 545 9.71 11.50 -5.71
CA PRO A 545 9.16 12.70 -5.05
C PRO A 545 8.39 13.65 -5.98
N TRP A 546 8.45 13.43 -7.29
CA TRP A 546 7.68 14.22 -8.25
C TRP A 546 6.17 13.95 -8.13
N ILE A 547 5.74 12.77 -7.64
CA ILE A 547 4.31 12.48 -7.44
C ILE A 547 3.73 13.44 -6.41
N ASP A 548 4.37 13.60 -5.26
CA ASP A 548 3.97 14.57 -4.25
C ASP A 548 3.94 16.01 -4.80
N ARG A 549 5.01 16.42 -5.49
CA ARG A 549 5.16 17.80 -5.96
C ARG A 549 4.24 18.17 -7.12
N GLU A 550 4.09 17.28 -8.09
CA GLU A 550 3.46 17.58 -9.39
C GLU A 550 2.05 17.01 -9.53
N ILE A 551 1.68 16.03 -8.69
CA ILE A 551 0.34 15.42 -8.70
C ILE A 551 -0.44 15.80 -7.45
N ILE A 552 0.06 15.45 -6.27
CA ILE A 552 -0.68 15.65 -5.01
C ILE A 552 -0.79 17.15 -4.70
N LYS A 553 0.34 17.86 -4.75
CA LYS A 553 0.43 19.30 -4.50
C LYS A 553 0.26 20.13 -5.77
N LYS A 554 -0.29 19.53 -6.83
CA LYS A 554 -0.55 20.22 -8.08
C LYS A 554 -1.43 21.44 -7.82
N THR A 555 -1.09 22.56 -8.42
CA THR A 555 -1.88 23.79 -8.34
C THR A 555 -2.47 24.19 -9.69
N ASP A 556 -3.59 24.90 -9.65
CA ASP A 556 -4.22 25.52 -10.80
C ASP A 556 -3.53 26.84 -11.19
N GLU A 557 -4.05 27.52 -12.21
CA GLU A 557 -3.54 28.82 -12.69
C GLU A 557 -3.57 29.93 -11.61
N ASN A 558 -4.32 29.73 -10.53
CA ASN A 558 -4.46 30.66 -9.41
C ASN A 558 -3.60 30.25 -8.19
N ASN A 559 -2.67 29.30 -8.34
CA ASN A 559 -1.89 28.69 -7.27
C ASN A 559 -2.74 28.02 -6.16
N LYS A 560 -3.96 27.58 -6.47
CA LYS A 560 -4.79 26.79 -5.55
C LYS A 560 -4.66 25.30 -5.86
N PRO A 561 -4.83 24.39 -4.89
CA PRO A 561 -4.79 22.95 -5.16
C PRO A 561 -5.72 22.55 -6.33
N ASP A 562 -5.21 21.75 -7.29
CA ASP A 562 -5.99 21.26 -8.44
C ASP A 562 -7.08 20.32 -7.92
N LYS A 563 -8.31 20.84 -7.88
CA LYS A 563 -9.45 20.14 -7.31
C LYS A 563 -9.82 18.83 -8.03
N ARG A 564 -9.27 18.58 -9.23
CA ARG A 564 -9.49 17.32 -9.96
C ARG A 564 -8.66 16.16 -9.42
N VAL A 565 -7.76 16.43 -8.48
CA VAL A 565 -6.97 15.43 -7.76
C VAL A 565 -7.72 15.08 -6.48
N PHE A 566 -8.10 13.82 -6.34
CA PHE A 566 -8.60 13.25 -5.10
C PHE A 566 -7.52 12.34 -4.53
N TRP A 567 -6.99 12.70 -3.37
CA TRP A 567 -5.93 11.95 -2.72
C TRP A 567 -6.33 11.60 -1.29
N VAL A 568 -6.20 10.33 -0.96
CA VAL A 568 -6.47 9.81 0.37
C VAL A 568 -5.14 9.40 1.00
N GLU A 569 -4.82 10.00 2.13
CA GLU A 569 -3.73 9.52 2.96
C GLU A 569 -4.31 8.46 3.89
N GLY A 570 -3.91 7.21 3.68
CA GLY A 570 -4.22 6.14 4.60
C GLY A 570 -3.38 6.32 5.86
N GLU A 571 -4.05 6.68 6.94
CA GLU A 571 -3.55 6.43 8.27
C GLU A 571 -3.93 5.01 8.62
N SER A 572 -3.45 4.57 9.76
CA SER A 572 -3.68 3.21 10.19
C SER A 572 -5.03 2.99 10.88
N TYR A 573 -5.53 4.03 11.56
CA TYR A 573 -6.88 4.15 12.10
C TYR A 573 -7.94 3.85 11.04
N ASP A 574 -7.62 4.05 9.76
CA ASP A 574 -8.55 3.79 8.67
C ASP A 574 -8.75 2.32 8.35
N ASN A 575 -8.03 1.41 9.01
CA ASN A 575 -8.23 -0.04 8.90
C ASN A 575 -8.98 -0.62 10.11
N VAL A 576 -9.56 0.21 10.98
CA VAL A 576 -10.47 -0.26 12.05
C VAL A 576 -11.67 -0.96 11.44
N GLY A 577 -11.97 -2.17 11.90
CA GLY A 577 -12.99 -3.06 11.36
C GLY A 577 -12.53 -3.89 10.16
N TYR A 578 -11.31 -3.67 9.66
CA TYR A 578 -10.72 -4.36 8.50
C TYR A 578 -9.46 -5.13 8.90
N GLY A 579 -9.51 -5.78 10.07
CA GLY A 579 -8.36 -6.44 10.67
C GLY A 579 -7.67 -5.65 11.78
N ILE A 580 -8.14 -4.44 12.13
CA ILE A 580 -7.69 -3.62 13.28
C ILE A 580 -8.93 -3.27 14.13
N SER A 581 -8.90 -3.26 15.47
CA SER A 581 -10.04 -2.80 16.31
C SER A 581 -9.81 -1.36 16.77
N LYS A 582 -10.87 -0.73 17.30
CA LYS A 582 -10.76 0.61 17.89
C LYS A 582 -9.89 0.59 19.15
N GLU A 583 -9.99 -0.49 19.93
CA GLU A 583 -9.20 -0.77 21.13
C GLU A 583 -7.72 -1.07 20.81
N GLY A 584 -7.40 -1.51 19.60
CA GLY A 584 -6.02 -1.68 19.14
C GLY A 584 -5.33 -0.37 18.74
N LEU A 585 -6.05 0.77 18.78
CA LEU A 585 -5.55 2.10 18.44
C LEU A 585 -5.63 3.09 19.62
N GLU A 586 -6.55 2.87 20.55
CA GLU A 586 -6.68 3.62 21.82
C GLU A 586 -5.77 3.04 22.89
#